data_AF-A0A2V8IF08-F1
#
_entry.id   AF-A0A2V8IF08-F1
#
_cell.length_a   1.000
_cell.length_b   1.000
_cell.length_c   1.000
_cell.angle_alpha   90.00
_cell.angle_beta   90.00
_cell.angle_gamma   90.00
#
_symmetry.space_group_name_H-M   'P 1'
#
loop_
_entity.id
_entity.type
_entity.pdbx_description
1 polymer ?
#
loop_
_entity_poly.entity_id
_entity_poly.type
_entity_poly.pdbx_seq_one_letter_code
_entity_poly.pdbx_strand_id
1 'polypeptide(L)'
;PAFHVQDRWTTVLGVDLDAKPGQHVTPVFFTLNDGRIEKREAVIEVEPKKYPTTELKVADKYVELSKPDLARANREAKETEAIFSLISPEMFWNEPFSVPIPGETGTNFGHRRIFNGQPRAPHAGADLHASTGTPIHATNRGR
;
A
#
# COMPACT_ATOMS: atom_id res chain seq x y z
N PRO A 1 -3.05 -9.00 10.54
CA PRO A 1 -3.40 -10.45 10.53
C PRO A 1 -2.12 -11.27 10.68
N ALA A 2 -2.14 -12.33 11.48
CA ALA A 2 -1.03 -13.29 11.56
C ALA A 2 -1.48 -14.63 10.98
N PHE A 3 -0.55 -15.32 10.33
CA PHE A 3 -0.80 -16.56 9.61
C PHE A 3 0.31 -17.56 9.87
N HIS A 4 -0.02 -18.84 9.79
CA HIS A 4 0.92 -19.93 10.02
C HIS A 4 1.56 -20.34 8.70
N VAL A 5 2.87 -20.15 8.56
CA VAL A 5 3.66 -20.54 7.39
C VAL A 5 4.73 -21.51 7.86
N GLN A 6 4.66 -22.75 7.36
CA GLN A 6 5.46 -23.88 7.84
C GLN A 6 5.28 -24.04 9.36
N ASP A 7 6.35 -23.90 10.16
CA ASP A 7 6.32 -24.03 11.62
C ASP A 7 6.40 -22.67 12.35
N ARG A 8 5.99 -21.57 11.69
CA ARG A 8 6.12 -20.22 12.24
C ARG A 8 4.86 -19.38 12.04
N TRP A 9 4.52 -18.62 13.08
CA TRP A 9 3.62 -17.47 12.96
C TRP A 9 4.32 -16.33 12.23
N THR A 10 3.65 -15.81 11.21
CA THR A 10 4.13 -14.72 10.36
C THR A 10 3.06 -13.64 10.27
N THR A 11 3.48 -12.38 10.23
CA THR A 11 2.61 -11.23 9.95
C THR A 11 3.31 -10.31 8.97
N VAL A 12 2.55 -9.49 8.25
CA VAL A 12 3.08 -8.44 7.39
C VAL A 12 2.76 -7.10 8.03
N LEU A 13 3.78 -6.27 8.19
CA LEU A 13 3.64 -4.90 8.65
C LEU A 13 3.91 -3.96 7.48
N GLY A 14 2.90 -3.20 7.07
CA GLY A 14 3.08 -2.11 6.13
C GLY A 14 3.75 -0.92 6.80
N VAL A 15 4.80 -0.37 6.19
CA VAL A 15 5.42 0.89 6.61
C VAL A 15 4.95 1.97 5.64
N ASP A 16 4.31 3.01 6.19
CA ASP A 16 3.79 4.11 5.40
C ASP A 16 4.92 4.87 4.67
N LEU A 17 4.61 5.40 3.50
CA LEU A 17 5.56 6.10 2.63
C LEU A 17 6.12 7.39 3.28
N ASP A 18 5.36 7.97 4.21
CA ASP A 18 5.71 9.13 5.02
C ASP A 18 6.13 8.76 6.46
N ALA A 19 6.32 7.46 6.76
CA ALA A 19 6.83 7.03 8.06
C ALA A 19 8.17 7.69 8.36
N LYS A 20 8.28 8.26 9.58
CA LYS A 20 9.52 8.92 10.01
C LYS A 20 10.63 7.89 10.15
N PRO A 21 11.84 8.15 9.61
CA PRO A 21 12.98 7.28 9.84
C PRO A 21 13.32 7.15 11.32
N GLY A 22 13.87 5.99 11.70
CA GLY A 22 14.24 5.65 13.07
C GLY A 22 13.56 4.40 13.60
N GLN A 23 13.73 4.15 14.89
CA GLN A 23 13.17 2.98 15.56
C GLN A 23 11.71 3.21 15.96
N HIS A 24 10.85 2.28 15.56
CA HIS A 24 9.45 2.21 15.98
C HIS A 24 9.24 0.94 16.78
N VAL A 25 8.69 1.09 17.99
CA VAL A 25 8.39 -0.05 18.86
C VAL A 25 6.91 -0.37 18.75
N THR A 26 6.59 -1.63 18.44
CA THR A 26 5.21 -2.10 18.37
C THR A 26 5.01 -3.34 19.24
N PRO A 27 3.91 -3.44 20.02
CA PRO A 27 3.63 -4.62 20.80
C PRO A 27 3.13 -5.76 19.91
N VAL A 28 3.64 -6.97 20.17
CA VAL A 28 3.17 -8.22 19.57
C VAL A 28 2.58 -9.08 20.67
N PHE A 29 1.36 -9.55 20.45
CA PHE A 29 0.63 -10.38 21.40
C PHE A 29 0.61 -11.84 20.92
N PHE A 30 0.96 -12.76 21.81
CA PHE A 30 0.96 -14.20 21.57
C PHE A 30 -0.08 -14.85 22.49
N THR A 31 -1.02 -15.60 21.92
CA THR A 31 -1.89 -16.49 22.69
C THR A 31 -1.25 -17.86 22.73
N LEU A 32 -0.85 -18.30 23.93
CA LEU A 32 -0.25 -19.62 24.14
C LEU A 32 -1.31 -20.72 24.19
N ASN A 33 -0.88 -21.98 24.07
CA ASN A 33 -1.77 -23.15 24.11
C ASN A 33 -2.59 -23.27 25.42
N ASP A 34 -2.07 -22.71 26.52
CA ASP A 34 -2.75 -22.67 27.82
C ASP A 34 -3.67 -21.45 28.01
N GLY A 35 -3.86 -20.64 26.96
CA GLY A 35 -4.69 -19.45 26.96
C GLY A 35 -4.04 -18.19 27.53
N ARG A 36 -2.80 -18.27 28.06
CA ARG A 36 -2.09 -17.07 28.50
C ARG A 36 -1.77 -16.17 27.30
N ILE A 37 -1.84 -14.86 27.51
CA ILE A 37 -1.43 -13.85 26.54
C ILE A 37 -0.07 -13.32 26.97
N GLU A 38 0.95 -13.55 26.14
CA GLU A 38 2.26 -12.91 26.28
C GLU A 38 2.33 -11.67 25.39
N LYS A 39 2.83 -10.56 25.95
CA LYS A 39 3.18 -9.36 25.20
C LYS A 39 4.69 -9.33 25.01
N ARG A 40 5.14 -9.13 23.78
CA ARG A 40 6.53 -8.85 23.43
C ARG A 40 6.61 -7.55 22.66
N GLU A 41 7.79 -6.94 22.63
CA GLU A 41 8.03 -5.75 21.82
C GLU A 41 8.83 -6.14 20.57
N ALA A 42 8.39 -5.64 19.42
CA ALA A 42 9.14 -5.69 18.18
C ALA A 42 9.67 -4.29 17.89
N VAL A 43 10.97 -4.18 17.64
CA VAL A 43 11.61 -2.95 17.19
C VAL A 43 11.72 -3.02 15.67
N ILE A 44 11.13 -2.04 14.99
CA ILE A 44 11.17 -1.88 13.54
C ILE A 44 12.05 -0.68 13.23
N GLU A 45 13.17 -0.91 12.56
CA GLU A 45 14.03 0.16 12.06
C GLU A 45 13.53 0.61 10.69
N VAL A 46 13.07 1.86 10.61
CA VAL A 46 12.65 2.50 9.36
C VAL A 46 13.82 3.32 8.83
N GLU A 47 14.39 2.91 7.71
CA GLU A 47 15.48 3.64 7.08
C GLU A 47 14.98 4.86 6.28
N PRO A 48 15.77 5.95 6.20
CA PRO A 48 15.42 7.07 5.35
C PRO A 48 15.50 6.68 3.88
N LYS A 49 14.45 7.00 3.12
CA LYS A 49 14.41 6.83 1.67
C LYS A 49 14.06 8.12 0.97
N LYS A 50 14.91 8.54 0.03
CA LYS A 50 14.61 9.65 -0.89
C LYS A 50 13.86 9.11 -2.09
N TYR A 51 12.64 9.60 -2.29
CA TYR A 51 11.87 9.32 -3.49
C TYR A 51 12.10 10.42 -4.54
N PRO A 52 12.07 10.09 -5.84
CA PRO A 52 12.08 11.10 -6.89
C PRO A 52 10.95 12.12 -6.69
N THR A 53 11.23 13.39 -6.98
CA THR A 53 10.25 14.48 -6.89
C THR A 53 10.24 15.27 -8.19
N THR A 54 9.05 15.55 -8.72
CA THR A 54 8.86 16.43 -9.89
C THR A 54 8.05 17.65 -9.50
N GLU A 55 8.59 18.83 -9.79
CA GLU A 55 7.90 20.10 -9.60
C GLU A 55 7.38 20.62 -10.94
N LEU A 56 6.08 20.96 -11.00
CA LEU A 56 5.44 21.49 -12.20
C LEU A 56 4.68 22.77 -11.89
N LYS A 57 4.74 23.73 -12.83
CA LYS A 57 3.82 24.87 -12.87
C LYS A 57 2.65 24.50 -13.78
N VAL A 58 1.44 24.48 -13.24
CA VAL A 58 0.21 24.09 -13.95
C VAL A 58 -0.86 25.17 -13.81
N ALA A 59 -1.80 25.23 -14.75
CA ALA A 59 -2.93 26.16 -14.64
C ALA A 59 -3.84 25.77 -13.45
N ASP A 60 -4.40 26.76 -12.74
CA ASP A 60 -5.14 26.55 -11.49
C ASP A 60 -6.37 25.63 -11.64
N LYS A 61 -6.98 25.62 -12.84
CA LYS A 61 -8.13 24.76 -13.16
C LYS A 61 -7.87 23.25 -13.04
N TYR A 62 -6.62 22.81 -12.98
CA TYR A 62 -6.27 21.38 -12.88
C TYR A 62 -6.35 20.82 -11.45
N VAL A 63 -6.87 21.60 -10.49
CA VAL A 63 -6.87 21.26 -9.07
C VAL A 63 -8.27 21.00 -8.53
N GLU A 64 -9.32 21.57 -9.13
CA GLU A 64 -10.66 21.56 -8.57
C GLU A 64 -11.60 20.64 -9.35
N LEU A 65 -12.17 19.65 -8.67
CA LEU A 65 -13.22 18.79 -9.23
C LEU A 65 -14.55 19.53 -9.29
N SER A 66 -15.38 19.18 -10.28
CA SER A 66 -16.78 19.63 -10.31
C SER A 66 -17.54 19.08 -9.09
N LYS A 67 -18.65 19.73 -8.69
CA LYS A 67 -19.47 19.23 -7.56
C LYS A 67 -19.92 17.77 -7.75
N PRO A 68 -20.42 17.35 -8.93
CA PRO A 68 -20.75 15.94 -9.18
C PRO A 68 -19.54 14.99 -9.05
N ASP A 69 -18.38 15.36 -9.59
CA ASP A 69 -17.19 14.52 -9.55
C ASP A 69 -16.64 14.40 -8.13
N LEU A 70 -16.66 15.49 -7.36
CA LEU A 70 -16.26 15.47 -5.95
C LEU A 70 -17.19 14.58 -5.12
N ALA A 71 -18.52 14.65 -5.35
CA ALA A 71 -19.47 13.79 -4.67
C ALA A 71 -19.26 12.31 -5.00
N ARG A 72 -18.94 12.00 -6.27
CA ARG A 72 -18.56 10.64 -6.71
C ARG A 72 -17.26 10.18 -6.04
N ALA A 73 -16.20 10.98 -6.09
CA ALA A 73 -14.90 10.65 -5.51
C ALA A 73 -15.01 10.37 -4.00
N ASN A 74 -15.78 11.19 -3.28
CA ASN A 74 -16.01 10.99 -1.84
C ASN A 74 -16.76 9.69 -1.52
N ARG A 75 -17.67 9.24 -2.40
CA ARG A 75 -18.36 7.97 -2.24
C ARG A 75 -17.41 6.79 -2.50
N GLU A 76 -16.69 6.82 -3.62
CA GLU A 76 -15.73 5.77 -4.00
C GLU A 76 -14.58 5.63 -2.97
N ALA A 77 -14.13 6.75 -2.37
CA ALA A 77 -13.15 6.73 -1.29
C ALA A 77 -13.65 5.96 -0.06
N LYS A 78 -14.90 6.18 0.36
CA LYS A 78 -15.51 5.46 1.50
C LYS A 78 -15.69 3.97 1.22
N GLU A 79 -16.08 3.62 0.00
CA GLU A 79 -16.21 2.22 -0.43
C GLU A 79 -14.85 1.51 -0.39
N THR A 80 -13.80 2.17 -0.91
CA THR A 80 -12.44 1.65 -0.92
C THR A 80 -11.86 1.50 0.50
N GLU A 81 -12.07 2.50 1.37
CA GLU A 81 -11.64 2.48 2.76
C GLU A 81 -12.32 1.33 3.55
N ALA A 82 -13.61 1.12 3.30
CA ALA A 82 -14.34 0.00 3.91
C ALA A 82 -13.76 -1.36 3.49
N ILE A 83 -13.37 -1.51 2.22
CA ILE A 83 -12.74 -2.74 1.71
C ILE A 83 -11.35 -2.95 2.32
N PHE A 84 -10.49 -1.92 2.33
CA PHE A 84 -9.13 -2.03 2.86
C PHE A 84 -9.05 -2.19 4.38
N SER A 85 -10.11 -1.81 5.10
CA SER A 85 -10.21 -2.03 6.55
C SER A 85 -10.53 -3.49 6.91
N LEU A 86 -10.92 -4.32 5.94
CA LEU A 86 -11.22 -5.74 6.19
C LEU A 86 -9.93 -6.54 6.37
N ILE A 87 -9.89 -7.31 7.45
CA ILE A 87 -8.81 -8.25 7.73
C ILE A 87 -9.37 -9.67 7.61
N SER A 88 -8.91 -10.42 6.60
CA SER A 88 -9.23 -11.84 6.47
C SER A 88 -8.31 -12.68 7.37
N PRO A 89 -8.85 -13.67 8.11
CA PRO A 89 -8.04 -14.67 8.80
C PRO A 89 -7.47 -15.72 7.83
N GLU A 90 -8.05 -15.89 6.64
CA GLU A 90 -7.56 -16.79 5.61
C GLU A 90 -6.47 -16.10 4.78
N MET A 91 -5.36 -16.82 4.54
CA MET A 91 -4.38 -16.47 3.52
C MET A 91 -4.86 -16.99 2.16
N PHE A 92 -5.21 -16.08 1.25
CA PHE A 92 -5.72 -16.47 -0.07
C PHE A 92 -4.61 -16.79 -1.08
N TRP A 93 -3.48 -16.09 -1.00
CA TRP A 93 -2.34 -16.32 -1.87
C TRP A 93 -1.61 -17.61 -1.47
N ASN A 94 -1.06 -18.32 -2.45
CA ASN A 94 -0.40 -19.62 -2.24
C ASN A 94 0.92 -19.78 -3.03
N GLU A 95 1.27 -18.78 -3.84
CA GLU A 95 2.46 -18.77 -4.69
C GLU A 95 3.17 -17.41 -4.58
N PRO A 96 4.44 -17.29 -5.03
CA PRO A 96 5.06 -15.98 -5.23
C PRO A 96 4.22 -15.09 -6.15
N PHE A 97 4.10 -13.81 -5.82
CA PHE A 97 3.36 -12.86 -6.65
C PHE A 97 4.03 -12.68 -8.02
N SER A 98 3.23 -12.71 -9.08
CA SER A 98 3.68 -12.41 -10.44
C SER A 98 3.45 -10.95 -10.81
N VAL A 99 4.21 -10.44 -11.78
CA VAL A 99 3.89 -9.16 -12.43
C VAL A 99 2.63 -9.37 -13.29
N PRO A 100 1.61 -8.51 -13.20
CA PRO A 100 0.33 -8.72 -13.89
C PRO A 100 0.41 -8.56 -15.42
N ILE A 101 1.47 -7.92 -15.91
CA ILE A 101 1.84 -7.80 -17.32
C ILE A 101 3.23 -8.44 -17.49
N PRO A 102 3.34 -9.64 -18.08
CA PRO A 102 4.62 -10.35 -18.18
C PRO A 102 5.70 -9.54 -18.92
N GLY A 103 6.88 -9.46 -18.32
CA GLY A 103 8.04 -8.75 -18.89
C GLY A 103 8.13 -7.26 -18.53
N GLU A 104 7.08 -6.68 -17.93
CA GLU A 104 7.08 -5.29 -17.50
C GLU A 104 7.66 -5.10 -16.10
N THR A 105 8.10 -3.88 -15.80
CA THR A 105 8.58 -3.51 -14.45
C THR A 105 8.25 -2.05 -14.18
N GLY A 106 7.67 -1.79 -13.00
CA GLY A 106 7.33 -0.43 -12.57
C GLY A 106 8.38 0.11 -11.60
N THR A 107 8.84 1.33 -11.82
CA THR A 107 9.96 1.95 -11.06
C THR A 107 9.56 3.23 -10.32
N ASN A 108 8.30 3.68 -10.45
CA ASN A 108 7.87 5.00 -9.98
C ASN A 108 7.08 4.98 -8.66
N PHE A 109 7.09 3.86 -7.91
CA PHE A 109 6.50 3.83 -6.57
C PHE A 109 7.13 4.88 -5.65
N GLY A 110 6.26 5.62 -4.96
CA GLY A 110 6.64 6.69 -4.05
C GLY A 110 7.09 7.99 -4.71
N HIS A 111 7.11 8.08 -6.05
CA HIS A 111 7.41 9.33 -6.76
C HIS A 111 6.46 10.44 -6.30
N ARG A 112 7.02 11.58 -5.90
CA ARG A 112 6.29 12.76 -5.43
C ARG A 112 6.11 13.80 -6.53
N ARG A 113 4.99 14.52 -6.47
CA ARG A 113 4.73 15.68 -7.35
C ARG A 113 4.43 16.91 -6.51
N ILE A 114 4.92 18.06 -6.96
CA ILE A 114 4.63 19.37 -6.36
C ILE A 114 4.09 20.27 -7.46
N PHE A 115 2.86 20.73 -7.32
CA PHE A 115 2.19 21.60 -8.29
C PHE A 115 2.02 23.00 -7.72
N ASN A 116 2.58 24.02 -8.38
CA ASN A 116 2.53 25.41 -7.91
C ASN A 116 2.99 25.56 -6.43
N GLY A 117 4.02 24.79 -6.02
CA GLY A 117 4.54 24.77 -4.66
C GLY A 117 3.75 23.90 -3.66
N GLN A 118 2.66 23.26 -4.09
CA GLN A 118 1.82 22.42 -3.23
C GLN A 118 2.12 20.92 -3.48
N PRO A 119 2.59 20.18 -2.45
CA PRO A 119 2.76 18.73 -2.56
C PRO A 119 1.45 18.03 -2.91
N ARG A 120 1.55 16.98 -3.72
CA ARG A 120 0.45 16.06 -4.03
C ARG A 120 0.71 14.71 -3.38
N ALA A 121 -0.33 13.88 -3.35
CA ALA A 121 -0.21 12.50 -2.92
C ALA A 121 0.93 11.81 -3.71
N PRO A 122 1.82 11.07 -3.02
CA PRO A 122 2.84 10.29 -3.69
C PRO A 122 2.22 9.20 -4.56
N HIS A 123 2.97 8.70 -5.53
CA HIS A 123 2.53 7.59 -6.34
C HIS A 123 2.45 6.30 -5.50
N ALA A 124 1.22 5.89 -5.15
CA ALA A 124 0.97 4.77 -4.22
C ALA A 124 1.11 3.37 -4.87
N GLY A 125 1.42 3.31 -6.17
CA GLY A 125 1.59 2.07 -6.92
C GLY A 125 2.79 2.15 -7.86
N ALA A 126 2.86 1.24 -8.82
CA ALA A 126 3.87 1.24 -9.86
C ALA A 126 3.20 1.14 -11.23
N ASP A 127 3.59 2.02 -12.14
CA ASP A 127 3.07 2.01 -13.52
C ASP A 127 3.83 0.98 -14.35
N LEU A 128 3.10 0.20 -15.14
CA LEU A 128 3.63 -0.76 -16.11
C LEU A 128 3.29 -0.28 -17.52
N HIS A 129 4.22 -0.43 -18.47
CA HIS A 129 3.97 0.01 -19.84
C HIS A 129 3.09 -1.00 -20.57
N ALA A 130 2.02 -0.53 -21.22
CA ALA A 130 1.14 -1.38 -21.99
C ALA A 130 0.34 -0.57 -23.02
N SER A 131 0.06 -1.16 -24.17
CA SER A 131 -0.94 -0.65 -25.10
C SER A 131 -2.37 -0.93 -24.61
N THR A 132 -3.33 -0.12 -25.05
CA THR A 132 -4.75 -0.36 -24.77
C THR A 132 -5.18 -1.72 -25.30
N GLY A 133 -5.81 -2.54 -24.44
CA GLY A 133 -6.26 -3.88 -24.77
C GLY A 133 -5.29 -4.99 -24.36
N THR A 134 -4.11 -4.67 -23.84
CA THR A 134 -3.21 -5.67 -23.24
C THR A 134 -3.92 -6.40 -22.10
N PRO A 135 -3.96 -7.75 -22.12
CA PRO A 135 -4.50 -8.53 -21.02
C PRO A 135 -3.75 -8.28 -19.71
N ILE A 136 -4.48 -8.13 -18.62
CA ILE A 136 -3.95 -7.98 -17.26
C ILE A 136 -4.32 -9.23 -16.49
N HIS A 137 -3.32 -9.88 -15.90
CA HIS A 137 -3.52 -11.10 -15.11
C HIS A 137 -3.55 -10.78 -13.62
N ALA A 138 -4.34 -11.55 -12.86
CA ALA A 138 -4.25 -11.50 -11.39
C ALA A 138 -2.83 -11.90 -10.96
N THR A 139 -2.26 -11.17 -10.01
CA THR A 139 -0.89 -11.42 -9.52
C THR A 139 -0.81 -12.60 -8.55
N ASN A 140 -1.96 -13.05 -8.05
CA ASN A 140 -2.12 -14.22 -7.18
C ASN A 140 -3.60 -14.61 -7.07
N ARG A 141 -3.88 -15.70 -6.36
CA ARG A 141 -5.24 -16.07 -5.89
C ARG A 141 -5.72 -15.08 -4.81
N GLY A 142 -6.97 -14.67 -4.89
CA GLY A 142 -7.59 -13.70 -3.97
C GLY A 142 -9.10 -13.62 -4.09
N ARG A 143 -9.73 -12.76 -3.29
CA ARG A 143 -11.15 -12.42 -3.34
C ARG A 143 -11.34 -10.93 -3.09
#